data_AF-A0A3A4P7Y7-F1
#
_entry.id   AF-A0A3A4P7Y7-F1
#
_cell.length_a   1.000
_cell.length_b   1.000
_cell.length_c   1.000
_cell.angle_alpha   90.00
_cell.angle_beta   90.00
_cell.angle_gamma   90.00
#
_symmetry.space_group_name_H-M   'P 1'
#
loop_
_entity.id
_entity.type
_entity.pdbx_description
1 polymer ?
#
loop_
_entity_poly.entity_id
_entity_poly.type
_entity_poly.pdbx_seq_one_letter_code
_entity_poly.pdbx_strand_id
1 'polypeptide(L)'
;MNLAGPSDWNTELPFVDVFRLSRKWISQKQGESWGKGPQLELDGKGWITRLEPNCWADTLLCTIEGGHYPAGQYTVLYDGEGKIEFWGAAQVVSGEAGRMVIHVNPDKGGFFLKLAQTDPQNYIRNIRVIMPGFVDAYQTNPWHPTFLHRWQGMACLRFMDWMHTNGSKISAWTDRPKSDDATFTEKGIPLEWMIDLANRLKANPWFCLPHLADDDYIRRFARIVKESLDPTLKIYVEYSNEVWNGIFAQNTYTAEQGQMLGFADKPWEAAWRYTAYRSVQIFHIWEEVFGDVQRLIRVLPTQAANSYVSERIVEFQEAYKSADALAVAPYISLNISPSGNPNADEVATWTMERVFDYLENTALPQSMEWIKAQKQIADKYGLK
;
A
#
# COMPACT_ATOMS: atom_id res chain seq x y z
N MET A 1 -5.22 -6.62 -9.98
CA MET A 1 -6.13 -5.91 -9.06
C MET A 1 -5.31 -5.23 -7.99
N ASN A 2 -5.53 -3.94 -7.67
CA ASN A 2 -4.89 -3.31 -6.50
C ASN A 2 -5.64 -3.74 -5.23
N LEU A 3 -4.90 -4.09 -4.18
CA LEU A 3 -5.45 -4.33 -2.84
C LEU A 3 -5.51 -3.01 -2.07
N ALA A 4 -6.52 -2.80 -1.23
CA ALA A 4 -6.62 -1.59 -0.43
C ALA A 4 -5.43 -1.45 0.55
N GLY A 5 -4.84 -0.25 0.60
CA GLY A 5 -3.70 0.06 1.46
C GLY A 5 -3.98 -0.16 2.95
N PRO A 6 -2.92 -0.40 3.75
CA PRO A 6 -3.07 -0.63 5.18
C PRO A 6 -3.58 0.63 5.89
N SER A 7 -4.73 0.54 6.54
CA SER A 7 -5.31 1.62 7.35
C SER A 7 -6.26 1.07 8.40
N ASP A 8 -6.51 1.84 9.47
CA ASP A 8 -7.44 1.43 10.52
C ASP A 8 -8.90 1.40 10.05
N TRP A 9 -9.21 2.00 8.89
CA TRP A 9 -10.50 1.96 8.21
C TRP A 9 -10.52 1.01 6.99
N ASN A 10 -9.55 0.09 6.88
CA ASN A 10 -9.48 -0.85 5.76
C ASN A 10 -10.64 -1.86 5.81
N THR A 11 -11.49 -1.82 4.78
CA THR A 11 -12.71 -2.65 4.70
C THR A 11 -12.47 -4.08 4.20
N GLU A 12 -11.27 -4.40 3.74
CA GLU A 12 -10.91 -5.75 3.29
C GLU A 12 -10.55 -6.67 4.46
N LEU A 13 -10.12 -6.10 5.59
CA LEU A 13 -9.73 -6.81 6.81
C LEU A 13 -8.80 -8.03 6.54
N PRO A 14 -7.61 -7.82 5.96
CA PRO A 14 -6.73 -8.91 5.55
C PRO A 14 -6.25 -9.79 6.71
N PHE A 15 -6.13 -9.24 7.92
CA PHE A 15 -5.45 -9.89 9.04
C PHE A 15 -6.37 -10.18 10.22
N VAL A 16 -6.13 -11.30 10.90
CA VAL A 16 -6.81 -11.65 12.16
C VAL A 16 -6.27 -10.86 13.36
N ASP A 17 -5.07 -10.30 13.24
CA ASP A 17 -4.50 -9.34 14.17
C ASP A 17 -4.78 -7.91 13.67
N VAL A 18 -5.82 -7.28 14.21
CA VAL A 18 -6.24 -5.94 13.74
C VAL A 18 -5.28 -4.84 14.16
N PHE A 19 -4.34 -5.13 15.08
CA PHE A 19 -3.30 -4.16 15.45
C PHE A 19 -2.35 -3.88 14.28
N ARG A 20 -2.18 -4.83 13.34
CA ARG A 20 -1.32 -4.63 12.16
C ARG A 20 -1.74 -3.50 11.25
N LEU A 21 -3.02 -3.12 11.31
CA LEU A 21 -3.57 -1.99 10.57
C LEU A 21 -3.91 -0.81 11.48
N SER A 22 -3.43 -0.81 12.73
CA SER A 22 -3.70 0.30 13.65
C SER A 22 -3.02 1.58 13.15
N ARG A 23 -3.66 2.73 13.36
CA ARG A 23 -3.04 4.02 13.06
C ARG A 23 -1.72 4.18 13.82
N LYS A 24 -0.77 4.95 13.29
CA LYS A 24 0.40 5.35 14.07
C LYS A 24 0.00 5.95 15.42
N TRP A 25 0.86 5.79 16.41
CA TRP A 25 0.66 6.36 17.73
C TRP A 25 0.42 7.87 17.68
N ILE A 26 -0.56 8.31 18.45
CA ILE A 26 -0.99 9.69 18.53
C ILE A 26 -0.72 10.16 19.94
N SER A 27 0.30 11.01 20.07
CA SER A 27 0.74 11.56 21.34
C SER A 27 -0.30 12.48 21.94
N GLN A 28 -0.55 12.33 23.24
CA GLN A 28 -1.53 13.08 23.99
C GLN A 28 -0.91 13.66 25.25
N LYS A 29 -1.43 14.81 25.70
CA LYS A 29 -0.98 15.48 26.92
C LYS A 29 -2.18 16.08 27.64
N GLN A 30 -2.19 15.95 28.97
CA GLN A 30 -3.24 16.52 29.80
C GLN A 30 -3.32 18.04 29.62
N GLY A 31 -4.53 18.56 29.38
CA GLY A 31 -4.77 20.00 29.19
C GLY A 31 -4.61 20.48 27.74
N GLU A 32 -4.08 19.65 26.84
CA GLU A 32 -3.92 19.97 25.43
C GLU A 32 -5.05 19.40 24.56
N SER A 33 -5.18 19.91 23.34
CA SER A 33 -6.06 19.32 22.33
C SER A 33 -5.56 17.94 21.89
N TRP A 34 -6.46 17.10 21.37
CA TRP A 34 -6.12 15.75 20.94
C TRP A 34 -5.02 15.75 19.85
N GLY A 35 -4.02 14.89 20.02
CA GLY A 35 -2.87 14.78 19.12
C GLY A 35 -1.84 15.89 19.26
N LYS A 36 -1.90 16.68 20.35
CA LYS A 36 -0.93 17.73 20.67
C LYS A 36 0.02 17.35 21.82
N GLY A 37 0.23 16.06 22.04
CA GLY A 37 1.27 15.59 22.95
C GLY A 37 2.69 15.82 22.40
N PRO A 38 3.73 15.58 23.23
CA PRO A 38 5.12 15.70 22.83
C PRO A 38 5.52 14.66 21.78
N GLN A 39 6.69 14.83 21.17
CA GLN A 39 7.26 13.80 20.29
C GLN A 39 7.47 12.50 21.08
N LEU A 40 6.96 11.38 20.55
CA LEU A 40 7.11 10.07 21.20
C LEU A 40 8.52 9.51 20.98
N GLU A 41 9.05 8.88 22.02
CA GLU A 41 10.26 8.05 21.94
C GLU A 41 9.86 6.64 21.51
N LEU A 42 10.30 6.23 20.32
CA LEU A 42 9.99 4.94 19.73
C LEU A 42 11.26 4.10 19.54
N ASP A 43 11.13 2.78 19.69
CA ASP A 43 12.16 1.85 19.24
C ASP A 43 12.19 1.75 17.70
N GLY A 44 13.14 0.97 17.16
CA GLY A 44 13.27 0.78 15.72
C GLY A 44 12.08 0.10 15.02
N LYS A 45 11.14 -0.45 15.80
CA LYS A 45 9.91 -1.12 15.32
C LYS A 45 8.67 -0.24 15.49
N GLY A 46 8.78 0.91 16.15
CA GLY A 46 7.67 1.82 16.39
C GLY A 46 6.93 1.62 17.71
N TRP A 47 7.50 0.89 18.67
CA TRP A 47 6.96 0.75 20.03
C TRP A 47 7.41 1.89 20.92
N ILE A 48 6.50 2.41 21.76
CA ILE A 48 6.80 3.52 22.67
C ILE A 48 7.64 3.03 23.84
N THR A 49 8.87 3.53 23.93
CA THR A 49 9.82 3.15 25.00
C THR A 49 9.62 3.97 26.27
N ARG A 50 9.06 5.18 26.17
CA ARG A 50 8.83 6.07 27.31
C ARG A 50 7.67 7.04 27.04
N LEU A 51 6.98 7.43 28.10
CA LEU A 51 5.99 8.51 28.10
C LEU A 51 6.43 9.60 29.08
N GLU A 52 6.28 10.87 28.69
CA GLU A 52 6.47 12.01 29.59
C GLU A 52 5.38 12.06 30.69
N PRO A 53 5.64 12.73 31.83
CA PRO A 53 4.61 12.95 32.83
C PRO A 53 3.34 13.59 32.25
N ASN A 54 2.17 13.11 32.70
CA ASN A 54 0.85 13.55 32.23
C ASN A 54 0.60 13.37 30.72
N CYS A 55 1.37 12.51 30.06
CA CYS A 55 1.21 12.16 28.65
C CYS A 55 0.80 10.69 28.49
N TRP A 56 0.14 10.40 27.37
CA TRP A 56 -0.22 9.04 26.93
C TRP A 56 -0.19 8.98 25.41
N ALA A 57 -0.36 7.80 24.84
CA ALA A 57 -0.53 7.65 23.40
C ALA A 57 -1.79 6.85 23.08
N ASP A 58 -2.53 7.31 22.08
CA ASP A 58 -3.67 6.58 21.52
C ASP A 58 -3.29 6.00 20.15
N THR A 59 -3.84 4.85 19.83
CA THR A 59 -3.91 4.33 18.45
C THR A 59 -5.33 3.88 18.14
N LEU A 60 -5.72 4.02 16.87
CA LEU A 60 -7.06 3.70 16.38
C LEU A 60 -7.06 2.36 15.68
N LEU A 61 -8.12 1.60 15.89
CA LEU A 61 -8.35 0.30 15.28
C LEU A 61 -9.78 0.23 14.75
N CYS A 62 -9.94 -0.41 13.59
CA CYS A 62 -11.24 -0.73 12.98
C CYS A 62 -12.20 0.47 12.90
N THR A 63 -11.72 1.64 12.46
CA THR A 63 -12.53 2.85 12.21
C THR A 63 -13.34 2.75 10.92
N ILE A 64 -13.85 1.56 10.62
CA ILE A 64 -14.64 1.25 9.43
C ILE A 64 -16.06 1.75 9.66
N GLU A 65 -16.50 2.64 8.78
CA GLU A 65 -17.86 3.17 8.80
C GLU A 65 -18.90 2.04 8.67
N GLY A 66 -20.03 2.17 9.38
CA GLY A 66 -21.08 1.15 9.38
C GLY A 66 -20.77 -0.11 10.20
N GLY A 67 -19.62 -0.19 10.88
CA GLY A 67 -19.32 -1.31 11.78
C GLY A 67 -19.04 -2.63 11.06
N HIS A 68 -18.46 -2.59 9.86
CA HIS A 68 -18.23 -3.78 9.04
C HIS A 68 -16.97 -4.56 9.46
N TYR A 69 -16.88 -4.94 10.74
CA TYR A 69 -15.82 -5.80 11.30
C TYR A 69 -16.37 -6.70 12.42
N PRO A 70 -15.70 -7.82 12.77
CA PRO A 70 -16.28 -8.81 13.68
C PRO A 70 -16.63 -8.26 15.07
N ALA A 71 -17.84 -8.53 15.55
CA ALA A 71 -18.20 -8.29 16.95
C ALA A 71 -17.71 -9.42 17.85
N GLY A 72 -17.57 -9.17 19.16
CA GLY A 72 -17.35 -10.22 20.15
C GLY A 72 -16.10 -10.03 21.01
N GLN A 73 -15.56 -11.13 21.53
CA GLN A 73 -14.40 -11.11 22.41
C GLN A 73 -13.10 -11.21 21.62
N TYR A 74 -12.31 -10.15 21.66
CA TYR A 74 -10.97 -10.10 21.11
C TYR A 74 -9.96 -10.44 22.21
N THR A 75 -8.88 -11.12 21.82
CA THR A 75 -7.75 -11.36 22.72
C THR A 75 -6.64 -10.37 22.43
N VAL A 76 -6.22 -9.63 23.44
CA VAL A 76 -5.09 -8.71 23.37
C VAL A 76 -3.89 -9.39 24.02
N LEU A 77 -2.78 -9.45 23.32
CA LEU A 77 -1.52 -10.00 23.81
C LEU A 77 -0.43 -8.95 23.69
N TYR A 78 0.45 -8.85 24.68
CA TYR A 78 1.56 -7.89 24.67
C TYR A 78 2.69 -8.37 25.57
N ASP A 79 3.87 -7.82 25.36
CA ASP A 79 5.03 -8.04 26.22
C ASP A 79 5.34 -6.73 26.95
N GLY A 80 5.95 -6.83 28.14
CA GLY A 80 6.35 -5.67 28.95
C GLY A 80 5.37 -5.26 30.04
N GLU A 81 5.71 -4.19 30.73
CA GLU A 81 5.01 -3.68 31.91
C GLU A 81 4.50 -2.27 31.67
N GLY A 82 3.27 -2.01 32.08
CA GLY A 82 2.58 -0.77 31.79
C GLY A 82 1.08 -0.89 31.95
N LYS A 83 0.36 0.13 31.46
CA LYS A 83 -1.10 0.21 31.52
C LYS A 83 -1.67 0.46 30.14
N ILE A 84 -2.40 -0.53 29.63
CA ILE A 84 -3.18 -0.45 28.40
C ILE A 84 -4.65 -0.31 28.77
N GLU A 85 -5.34 0.63 28.13
CA GLU A 85 -6.77 0.86 28.25
C GLU A 85 -7.44 0.81 26.87
N PHE A 86 -8.74 0.56 26.84
CA PHE A 86 -9.54 0.55 25.61
C PHE A 86 -10.77 1.42 25.76
N TRP A 87 -11.14 2.12 24.69
CA TRP A 87 -12.35 2.95 24.65
C TRP A 87 -12.96 3.00 23.24
N GLY A 88 -14.13 3.62 23.10
CA GLY A 88 -14.92 3.63 21.86
C GLY A 88 -15.79 2.37 21.76
N ALA A 89 -15.65 1.62 20.68
CA ALA A 89 -16.37 0.35 20.50
C ALA A 89 -15.85 -0.83 21.35
N ALA A 90 -14.73 -0.67 22.07
CA ALA A 90 -14.14 -1.72 22.89
C ALA A 90 -14.27 -1.46 24.40
N GLN A 91 -14.51 -2.52 25.16
CA GLN A 91 -14.53 -2.51 26.63
C GLN A 91 -13.68 -3.67 27.17
N VAL A 92 -12.82 -3.40 28.16
CA VAL A 92 -12.04 -4.45 28.84
C VAL A 92 -12.99 -5.34 29.67
N VAL A 93 -12.91 -6.65 29.45
CA VAL A 93 -13.69 -7.67 30.18
C VAL A 93 -12.86 -8.26 31.32
N SER A 94 -11.62 -8.61 31.03
CA SER A 94 -10.67 -9.18 31.98
C SER A 94 -9.25 -8.94 31.51
N GLY A 95 -8.27 -8.99 32.41
CA GLY A 95 -6.88 -8.91 32.03
C GLY A 95 -5.93 -9.34 33.14
N GLU A 96 -4.80 -9.88 32.70
CA GLU A 96 -3.62 -10.20 33.49
C GLU A 96 -2.39 -9.70 32.74
N ALA A 97 -1.22 -9.77 33.37
CA ALA A 97 0.01 -9.32 32.73
C ALA A 97 0.24 -10.04 31.38
N GLY A 98 0.37 -9.26 30.31
CA GLY A 98 0.62 -9.75 28.95
C GLY A 98 -0.60 -10.28 28.19
N ARG A 99 -1.78 -10.33 28.83
CA ARG A 99 -3.01 -10.84 28.19
C ARG A 99 -4.27 -10.15 28.70
N MET A 100 -5.07 -9.60 27.79
CA MET A 100 -6.38 -9.04 28.10
C MET A 100 -7.46 -9.60 27.17
N VAL A 101 -8.71 -9.57 27.63
CA VAL A 101 -9.89 -9.83 26.81
C VAL A 101 -10.70 -8.55 26.75
N ILE A 102 -11.03 -8.12 25.53
CA ILE A 102 -11.90 -6.98 25.29
C ILE A 102 -13.15 -7.44 24.56
N HIS A 103 -14.29 -6.87 24.92
CA HIS A 103 -15.53 -7.02 24.16
C HIS A 103 -15.65 -5.84 23.19
N VAL A 104 -15.86 -6.15 21.90
CA VAL A 104 -15.95 -5.17 20.82
C VAL A 104 -17.35 -5.19 20.22
N ASN A 105 -17.98 -4.02 20.17
CA ASN A 105 -19.28 -3.78 19.56
C ASN A 105 -19.14 -2.81 18.36
N PRO A 106 -19.10 -3.32 17.12
CA PRO A 106 -18.86 -2.51 15.93
C PRO A 106 -19.98 -1.49 15.62
N ASP A 107 -21.19 -1.67 16.17
CA ASP A 107 -22.29 -0.69 16.03
C ASP A 107 -21.95 0.66 16.69
N LYS A 108 -20.92 0.69 17.54
CA LYS A 108 -20.41 1.91 18.20
C LYS A 108 -19.29 2.62 17.43
N GLY A 109 -19.01 2.21 16.18
CA GLY A 109 -17.93 2.77 15.35
C GLY A 109 -16.60 2.08 15.62
N GLY A 110 -15.46 2.77 15.43
CA GLY A 110 -14.13 2.23 15.73
C GLY A 110 -13.79 2.22 17.22
N PHE A 111 -12.64 1.62 17.56
CA PHE A 111 -12.14 1.61 18.94
C PHE A 111 -10.68 2.04 19.02
N PHE A 112 -10.26 2.34 20.25
CA PHE A 112 -8.96 2.92 20.53
C PHE A 112 -8.25 2.08 21.57
N LEU A 113 -6.94 1.93 21.38
CA LEU A 113 -6.03 1.45 22.40
C LEU A 113 -5.27 2.66 22.94
N LYS A 114 -5.32 2.84 24.26
CA LYS A 114 -4.57 3.86 25.00
C LYS A 114 -3.43 3.22 25.76
N LEU A 115 -2.19 3.61 25.45
CA LEU A 115 -1.04 3.32 26.28
C LEU A 115 -0.89 4.44 27.32
N ALA A 116 -1.41 4.19 28.52
CA ALA A 116 -1.41 5.16 29.62
C ALA A 116 -0.08 5.17 30.39
N GLN A 117 0.59 4.02 30.50
CA GLN A 117 1.86 3.87 31.20
C GLN A 117 2.70 2.78 30.52
N THR A 118 4.02 2.92 30.55
CA THR A 118 4.99 1.92 30.06
C THR A 118 6.27 2.03 30.90
N ASP A 119 6.84 0.91 31.33
CA ASP A 119 8.12 0.88 32.06
C ASP A 119 9.28 1.03 31.06
N PRO A 120 10.12 2.08 31.13
CA PRO A 120 11.25 2.24 30.21
C PRO A 120 12.27 1.11 30.22
N GLN A 121 12.36 0.32 31.30
CA GLN A 121 13.25 -0.84 31.38
C GLN A 121 12.63 -2.12 30.82
N ASN A 122 11.30 -2.17 30.70
CA ASN A 122 10.54 -3.29 30.16
C ASN A 122 9.27 -2.80 29.45
N TYR A 123 9.43 -1.97 28.41
CA TYR A 123 8.31 -1.23 27.83
C TYR A 123 7.32 -2.15 27.11
N ILE A 124 6.06 -1.72 27.08
CA ILE A 124 4.98 -2.36 26.35
C ILE A 124 5.32 -2.43 24.86
N ARG A 125 5.35 -3.64 24.31
CA ARG A 125 5.69 -3.93 22.92
C ARG A 125 5.04 -5.21 22.43
N ASN A 126 5.21 -5.51 21.15
CA ASN A 126 4.61 -6.67 20.49
C ASN A 126 3.12 -6.77 20.81
N ILE A 127 2.37 -5.67 20.70
CA ILE A 127 0.92 -5.69 20.91
C ILE A 127 0.25 -6.42 19.75
N ARG A 128 -0.67 -7.33 20.06
CA ARG A 128 -1.53 -8.05 19.11
C ARG A 128 -2.96 -7.92 19.59
N VAL A 129 -3.88 -7.60 18.69
CA VAL A 129 -5.32 -7.51 18.98
C VAL A 129 -6.02 -8.51 18.07
N ILE A 130 -6.19 -9.73 18.58
CA ILE A 130 -6.63 -10.89 17.81
C ILE A 130 -8.15 -10.99 17.79
N MET A 131 -8.70 -11.10 16.58
CA MET A 131 -10.13 -11.31 16.34
C MET A 131 -10.67 -12.58 17.04
N PRO A 132 -11.99 -12.64 17.32
CA PRO A 132 -12.61 -13.82 17.94
C PRO A 132 -12.31 -15.10 17.16
N GLY A 133 -11.88 -16.15 17.87
CA GLY A 133 -11.64 -17.48 17.28
C GLY A 133 -10.26 -17.72 16.66
N PHE A 134 -9.35 -16.74 16.69
CA PHE A 134 -8.04 -16.85 16.00
C PHE A 134 -6.81 -16.90 16.93
N VAL A 135 -7.00 -16.84 18.27
CA VAL A 135 -5.89 -16.76 19.24
C VAL A 135 -4.91 -17.93 19.18
N ASP A 136 -5.37 -19.13 18.81
CA ASP A 136 -4.51 -20.31 18.72
C ASP A 136 -3.80 -20.45 17.37
N ALA A 137 -4.20 -19.66 16.36
CA ALA A 137 -3.73 -19.81 14.98
C ALA A 137 -2.97 -18.60 14.44
N TYR A 138 -3.14 -17.40 15.02
CA TYR A 138 -2.66 -16.13 14.43
C TYR A 138 -1.16 -16.11 14.11
N GLN A 139 -0.34 -16.85 14.86
CA GLN A 139 1.11 -16.92 14.65
C GLN A 139 1.49 -17.70 13.39
N THR A 140 0.69 -18.70 13.00
CA THR A 140 0.96 -19.56 11.83
C THR A 140 0.13 -19.16 10.61
N ASN A 141 -1.00 -18.50 10.84
CA ASN A 141 -1.85 -17.97 9.80
C ASN A 141 -2.35 -16.57 10.19
N PRO A 142 -1.73 -15.50 9.68
CA PRO A 142 -2.14 -14.14 9.99
C PRO A 142 -3.41 -13.72 9.22
N TRP A 143 -3.85 -14.50 8.23
CA TRP A 143 -4.89 -14.11 7.29
C TRP A 143 -6.31 -14.37 7.77
N HIS A 144 -7.18 -13.39 7.56
CA HIS A 144 -8.61 -13.60 7.75
C HIS A 144 -9.16 -14.48 6.60
N PRO A 145 -9.91 -15.55 6.89
CA PRO A 145 -10.37 -16.49 5.86
C PRO A 145 -11.30 -15.85 4.81
N THR A 146 -12.16 -14.91 5.23
CA THR A 146 -13.04 -14.18 4.30
C THR A 146 -12.24 -13.35 3.30
N PHE A 147 -11.11 -12.77 3.71
CA PHE A 147 -10.24 -12.00 2.82
C PHE A 147 -9.63 -12.92 1.75
N LEU A 148 -9.08 -14.07 2.16
CA LEU A 148 -8.53 -15.05 1.21
C LEU A 148 -9.59 -15.54 0.23
N HIS A 149 -10.80 -15.84 0.73
CA HIS A 149 -11.90 -16.28 -0.13
C HIS A 149 -12.33 -15.20 -1.13
N ARG A 150 -12.42 -13.93 -0.69
CA ARG A 150 -12.82 -12.78 -1.53
C ARG A 150 -11.90 -12.61 -2.74
N TRP A 151 -10.60 -12.83 -2.55
CA TRP A 151 -9.57 -12.64 -3.57
C TRP A 151 -9.18 -13.91 -4.33
N GLN A 152 -9.83 -15.03 -4.04
CA GLN A 152 -9.60 -16.28 -4.74
C GLN A 152 -9.95 -16.13 -6.23
N GLY A 153 -9.08 -16.70 -7.10
CA GLY A 153 -9.27 -16.66 -8.55
C GLY A 153 -8.77 -15.39 -9.25
N MET A 154 -8.26 -14.40 -8.51
CA MET A 154 -7.57 -13.26 -9.12
C MET A 154 -6.27 -13.72 -9.79
N ALA A 155 -6.11 -13.41 -11.08
CA ALA A 155 -4.89 -13.78 -11.82
C ALA A 155 -3.64 -13.02 -11.34
N CYS A 156 -3.82 -11.78 -10.87
CA CYS A 156 -2.71 -10.93 -10.46
C CYS A 156 -3.13 -9.92 -9.37
N LEU A 157 -2.32 -9.83 -8.31
CA LEU A 157 -2.45 -8.89 -7.21
C LEU A 157 -1.36 -7.83 -7.32
N ARG A 158 -1.75 -6.58 -7.44
CA ARG A 158 -0.86 -5.42 -7.49
C ARG A 158 -0.77 -4.80 -6.12
N PHE A 159 0.45 -4.68 -5.62
CA PHE A 159 0.74 -4.30 -4.25
C PHE A 159 1.11 -2.83 -4.09
N MET A 160 0.70 -1.96 -5.03
CA MET A 160 1.06 -0.53 -5.01
C MET A 160 0.71 0.15 -3.68
N ASP A 161 -0.52 -0.02 -3.20
CA ASP A 161 -0.94 0.55 -1.92
C ASP A 161 -0.36 -0.23 -0.73
N TRP A 162 -0.17 -1.54 -0.84
CA TRP A 162 0.47 -2.33 0.22
C TRP A 162 1.93 -1.98 0.42
N MET A 163 2.62 -1.55 -0.62
CA MET A 163 4.02 -1.11 -0.60
C MET A 163 4.17 0.39 -0.27
N HIS A 164 3.08 1.13 -0.08
CA HIS A 164 3.10 2.59 0.04
C HIS A 164 3.94 3.25 -1.06
N THR A 165 3.75 2.83 -2.31
CA THR A 165 4.60 3.25 -3.43
C THR A 165 4.55 4.76 -3.68
N ASN A 166 3.36 5.35 -3.63
CA ASN A 166 3.16 6.78 -3.86
C ASN A 166 3.84 7.62 -2.77
N GLY A 167 4.76 8.50 -3.16
CA GLY A 167 5.48 9.36 -2.21
C GLY A 167 6.40 8.61 -1.24
N SER A 168 6.68 7.32 -1.50
CA SER A 168 7.50 6.47 -0.63
C SER A 168 8.83 7.11 -0.26
N LYS A 169 9.24 6.95 1.00
CA LYS A 169 10.54 7.41 1.52
C LYS A 169 11.56 6.28 1.66
N ILE A 170 11.17 5.06 1.30
CA ILE A 170 12.06 3.90 1.33
C ILE A 170 13.11 4.05 0.23
N SER A 171 14.39 4.10 0.61
CA SER A 171 15.52 4.17 -0.32
C SER A 171 16.50 3.02 -0.16
N ALA A 172 16.87 2.66 1.06
CA ALA A 172 17.80 1.57 1.34
C ALA A 172 17.07 0.31 1.84
N TRP A 173 17.71 -0.86 1.73
CA TRP A 173 17.16 -2.13 2.22
C TRP A 173 16.75 -2.10 3.70
N THR A 174 17.46 -1.32 4.51
CA THR A 174 17.18 -1.16 5.95
C THR A 174 15.86 -0.44 6.24
N ASP A 175 15.32 0.31 5.29
CA ASP A 175 14.12 1.14 5.47
C ASP A 175 12.82 0.33 5.26
N ARG A 176 12.93 -0.89 4.75
CA ARG A 176 11.79 -1.74 4.38
C ARG A 176 10.87 -2.03 5.59
N PRO A 177 9.57 -2.26 5.34
CA PRO A 177 8.68 -2.83 6.36
C PRO A 177 9.12 -4.24 6.78
N LYS A 178 8.95 -4.55 8.07
CA LYS A 178 9.26 -5.85 8.68
C LYS A 178 8.06 -6.40 9.43
N SER A 179 7.97 -7.72 9.55
CA SER A 179 6.85 -8.41 10.21
C SER A 179 6.72 -8.10 11.70
N ASP A 180 7.78 -7.56 12.31
CA ASP A 180 7.82 -7.16 13.71
C ASP A 180 7.69 -5.65 13.92
N ASP A 181 7.47 -4.87 12.86
CA ASP A 181 7.04 -3.47 12.98
C ASP A 181 5.68 -3.40 13.70
N ALA A 182 5.49 -2.37 14.52
CA ALA A 182 4.32 -2.20 15.38
C ALA A 182 3.02 -2.10 14.57
N THR A 183 3.07 -1.41 13.42
CA THR A 183 1.96 -1.29 12.47
C THR A 183 2.48 -1.27 11.04
N PHE A 184 1.67 -1.74 10.09
CA PHE A 184 1.97 -1.68 8.66
C PHE A 184 1.45 -0.38 8.00
N THR A 185 0.74 0.48 8.73
CA THR A 185 0.19 1.74 8.19
C THR A 185 1.23 2.86 8.00
N GLU A 186 2.48 2.66 8.40
CA GLU A 186 3.55 3.66 8.21
C GLU A 186 4.39 3.34 6.97
N LYS A 187 4.92 2.11 6.90
CA LYS A 187 5.88 1.69 5.86
C LYS A 187 5.30 0.74 4.82
N GLY A 188 4.06 0.32 4.98
CA GLY A 188 3.44 -0.71 4.16
C GLY A 188 3.58 -2.12 4.77
N ILE A 189 3.05 -3.10 4.04
CA ILE A 189 3.04 -4.51 4.42
C ILE A 189 4.38 -5.16 4.02
N PRO A 190 4.98 -6.01 4.87
CA PRO A 190 6.25 -6.68 4.58
C PRO A 190 6.23 -7.54 3.32
N LEU A 191 7.37 -7.62 2.63
CA LEU A 191 7.54 -8.43 1.42
C LEU A 191 7.16 -9.89 1.62
N GLU A 192 7.56 -10.45 2.76
CA GLU A 192 7.30 -11.83 3.13
C GLU A 192 5.79 -12.12 3.19
N TRP A 193 4.97 -11.14 3.59
CA TRP A 193 3.52 -11.28 3.66
C TRP A 193 2.86 -11.13 2.29
N MET A 194 3.38 -10.24 1.43
CA MET A 194 2.94 -10.15 0.03
C MET A 194 3.19 -11.47 -0.74
N ILE A 195 4.34 -12.10 -0.51
CA ILE A 195 4.69 -13.40 -1.11
C ILE A 195 3.80 -14.50 -0.56
N ASP A 196 3.59 -14.57 0.76
CA ASP A 196 2.72 -15.59 1.37
C ASP A 196 1.28 -15.50 0.83
N LEU A 197 0.74 -14.29 0.66
CA LEU A 197 -0.58 -14.10 0.04
C LEU A 197 -0.61 -14.63 -1.40
N ALA A 198 0.36 -14.23 -2.23
CA ALA A 198 0.45 -14.67 -3.62
C ALA A 198 0.52 -16.21 -3.72
N ASN A 199 1.33 -16.84 -2.86
CA ASN A 199 1.48 -18.29 -2.79
C ASN A 199 0.18 -19.02 -2.41
N ARG A 200 -0.57 -18.47 -1.44
CA ARG A 200 -1.86 -19.04 -0.99
C ARG A 200 -2.95 -18.93 -2.04
N LEU A 201 -3.04 -17.78 -2.71
CA LEU A 201 -4.07 -17.52 -3.71
C LEU A 201 -3.70 -18.02 -5.11
N LYS A 202 -2.46 -18.48 -5.31
CA LYS A 202 -1.89 -18.78 -6.64
C LYS A 202 -2.07 -17.62 -7.62
N ALA A 203 -1.88 -16.40 -7.11
CA ALA A 203 -2.04 -15.17 -7.87
C ALA A 203 -0.67 -14.56 -8.16
N ASN A 204 -0.45 -14.09 -9.39
CA ASN A 204 0.82 -13.47 -9.77
C ASN A 204 1.02 -12.15 -9.00
N PRO A 205 2.13 -11.96 -8.27
CA PRO A 205 2.41 -10.69 -7.63
C PRO A 205 2.85 -9.63 -8.64
N TRP A 206 2.36 -8.41 -8.44
CA TRP A 206 2.83 -7.22 -9.13
C TRP A 206 3.37 -6.21 -8.11
N PHE A 207 4.69 -6.04 -8.14
CA PHE A 207 5.43 -5.16 -7.25
C PHE A 207 5.71 -3.80 -7.90
N CYS A 208 5.35 -2.73 -7.21
CA CYS A 208 5.61 -1.35 -7.61
C CYS A 208 6.74 -0.79 -6.75
N LEU A 209 7.98 -0.92 -7.23
CA LEU A 209 9.18 -0.66 -6.43
C LEU A 209 9.32 0.84 -6.12
N PRO A 210 9.70 1.24 -4.89
CA PRO A 210 9.79 2.65 -4.50
C PRO A 210 10.70 3.47 -5.43
N HIS A 211 10.31 4.70 -5.75
CA HIS A 211 11.07 5.56 -6.66
C HIS A 211 12.47 5.93 -6.16
N LEU A 212 12.69 5.93 -4.85
CA LEU A 212 13.98 6.22 -4.22
C LEU A 212 14.84 4.96 -3.97
N ALA A 213 14.33 3.76 -4.28
CA ALA A 213 15.01 2.52 -3.95
C ALA A 213 16.34 2.37 -4.73
N ASP A 214 17.42 2.17 -3.98
CA ASP A 214 18.75 1.91 -4.51
C ASP A 214 18.89 0.47 -5.07
N ASP A 215 19.99 0.21 -5.77
CA ASP A 215 20.21 -1.08 -6.41
C ASP A 215 20.39 -2.25 -5.41
N ASP A 216 20.83 -1.98 -4.18
CA ASP A 216 20.94 -3.02 -3.13
C ASP A 216 19.54 -3.42 -2.63
N TYR A 217 18.65 -2.45 -2.43
CA TYR A 217 17.24 -2.69 -2.13
C TYR A 217 16.61 -3.57 -3.20
N ILE A 218 16.72 -3.17 -4.48
CA ILE A 218 16.11 -3.90 -5.61
C ILE A 218 16.65 -5.32 -5.68
N ARG A 219 17.97 -5.50 -5.55
CA ARG A 219 18.63 -6.81 -5.62
C ARG A 219 18.23 -7.73 -4.48
N ARG A 220 18.15 -7.23 -3.24
CA ARG A 220 17.72 -8.03 -2.08
C ARG A 220 16.23 -8.35 -2.13
N PHE A 221 15.40 -7.42 -2.60
CA PHE A 221 13.99 -7.65 -2.83
C PHE A 221 13.78 -8.81 -3.82
N ALA A 222 14.45 -8.76 -4.97
CA ALA A 222 14.40 -9.81 -5.98
C ALA A 222 14.87 -11.18 -5.44
N ARG A 223 15.91 -11.20 -4.59
CA ARG A 223 16.41 -12.45 -3.97
C ARG A 223 15.37 -13.10 -3.08
N ILE A 224 14.73 -12.35 -2.19
CA ILE A 224 13.67 -12.90 -1.32
C ILE A 224 12.50 -13.43 -2.16
N VAL A 225 12.10 -12.70 -3.21
CA VAL A 225 11.05 -13.16 -4.13
C VAL A 225 11.46 -14.46 -4.82
N LYS A 226 12.70 -14.56 -5.33
CA LYS A 226 13.21 -15.79 -5.96
C LYS A 226 13.20 -16.98 -5.00
N GLU A 227 13.59 -16.76 -3.75
CA GLU A 227 13.72 -17.80 -2.72
C GLU A 227 12.38 -18.29 -2.19
N SER A 228 11.36 -17.42 -2.10
CA SER A 228 10.14 -17.69 -1.33
C SER A 228 8.86 -17.76 -2.16
N LEU A 229 8.83 -17.17 -3.37
CA LEU A 229 7.64 -17.19 -4.22
C LEU A 229 7.51 -18.54 -4.94
N ASP A 230 6.30 -19.10 -4.94
CA ASP A 230 5.94 -20.31 -5.67
C ASP A 230 6.49 -20.26 -7.11
N PRO A 231 7.30 -21.24 -7.54
CA PRO A 231 8.01 -21.20 -8.81
C PRO A 231 7.11 -21.20 -10.05
N THR A 232 5.83 -21.53 -9.91
CA THR A 232 4.84 -21.52 -11.00
C THR A 232 4.29 -20.13 -11.31
N LEU A 233 4.42 -19.17 -10.38
CA LEU A 233 3.87 -17.82 -10.52
C LEU A 233 4.77 -16.93 -11.39
N LYS A 234 4.14 -16.04 -12.15
CA LYS A 234 4.79 -14.92 -12.86
C LYS A 234 4.91 -13.71 -11.93
N ILE A 235 5.91 -12.86 -12.17
CA ILE A 235 6.24 -11.71 -11.34
C ILE A 235 6.20 -10.46 -12.21
N TYR A 236 5.32 -9.52 -11.89
CA TYR A 236 5.27 -8.23 -12.55
C TYR A 236 6.12 -7.23 -11.76
N VAL A 237 7.05 -6.57 -12.45
CA VAL A 237 7.98 -5.61 -11.87
C VAL A 237 7.76 -4.26 -12.53
N GLU A 238 7.40 -3.25 -11.74
CA GLU A 238 7.13 -1.89 -12.19
C GLU A 238 7.95 -0.90 -11.35
N TYR A 239 8.56 0.10 -12.00
CA TYR A 239 9.21 1.21 -11.31
C TYR A 239 8.17 2.23 -10.83
N SER A 240 7.92 2.26 -9.53
CA SER A 240 6.99 3.19 -8.88
C SER A 240 5.54 3.09 -9.42
N ASN A 241 4.77 4.18 -9.32
CA ASN A 241 3.40 4.30 -9.78
C ASN A 241 3.17 5.70 -10.37
N GLU A 242 2.47 5.79 -11.50
CA GLU A 242 2.08 7.05 -12.16
C GLU A 242 3.18 8.12 -12.16
N VAL A 243 4.40 7.76 -12.55
CA VAL A 243 5.56 8.68 -12.49
C VAL A 243 5.37 9.90 -13.40
N TRP A 244 4.48 9.82 -14.40
CA TRP A 244 4.05 10.93 -15.25
C TRP A 244 3.19 11.99 -14.54
N ASN A 245 2.62 11.67 -13.36
CA ASN A 245 1.63 12.48 -12.69
C ASN A 245 2.29 13.48 -11.72
N GLY A 246 2.20 14.77 -12.06
CA GLY A 246 2.85 15.86 -11.32
C GLY A 246 2.33 16.10 -9.90
N ILE A 247 1.25 15.45 -9.47
CA ILE A 247 0.78 15.55 -8.07
C ILE A 247 1.65 14.73 -7.10
N PHE A 248 2.40 13.75 -7.60
CA PHE A 248 3.17 12.85 -6.76
C PHE A 248 4.65 13.23 -6.69
N ALA A 249 5.24 13.05 -5.51
CA ALA A 249 6.66 13.36 -5.27
C ALA A 249 7.62 12.59 -6.19
N GLN A 250 7.26 11.38 -6.62
CA GLN A 250 8.07 10.62 -7.57
C GLN A 250 8.23 11.32 -8.93
N ASN A 251 7.24 12.09 -9.40
CA ASN A 251 7.36 12.83 -10.65
C ASN A 251 8.46 13.89 -10.53
N THR A 252 8.42 14.72 -9.49
CA THR A 252 9.43 15.73 -9.20
C THR A 252 10.83 15.13 -9.13
N TYR A 253 10.99 14.04 -8.36
CA TYR A 253 12.27 13.34 -8.27
C TYR A 253 12.79 12.91 -9.64
N THR A 254 11.97 12.23 -10.45
CA THR A 254 12.41 11.76 -11.77
C THR A 254 12.68 12.90 -12.76
N ALA A 255 11.97 14.02 -12.65
CA ALA A 255 12.26 15.22 -13.44
C ALA A 255 13.65 15.77 -13.11
N GLU A 256 13.95 15.94 -11.81
CA GLU A 256 15.24 16.42 -11.33
C GLU A 256 16.37 15.49 -11.75
N GLN A 257 16.23 14.18 -11.54
CA GLN A 257 17.24 13.21 -11.94
C GLN A 257 17.43 13.17 -13.47
N GLY A 258 16.34 13.22 -14.24
CA GLY A 258 16.41 13.25 -15.69
C GLY A 258 17.12 14.51 -16.21
N GLN A 259 16.86 15.68 -15.60
CA GLN A 259 17.53 16.93 -15.95
C GLN A 259 19.02 16.90 -15.57
N MET A 260 19.35 16.38 -14.38
CA MET A 260 20.74 16.19 -13.94
C MET A 260 21.54 15.29 -14.87
N LEU A 261 20.91 14.27 -15.45
CA LEU A 261 21.51 13.37 -16.43
C LEU A 261 21.48 13.91 -17.86
N GLY A 262 20.94 15.12 -18.08
CA GLY A 262 20.86 15.75 -19.39
C GLY A 262 19.87 15.07 -20.34
N PHE A 263 18.87 14.34 -19.82
CA PHE A 263 17.90 13.64 -20.65
C PHE A 263 16.94 14.59 -21.36
N ALA A 264 16.54 15.71 -20.76
CA ALA A 264 15.78 16.77 -21.42
C ALA A 264 15.78 18.05 -20.56
N ASP A 265 15.60 19.22 -21.19
CA ASP A 265 15.45 20.50 -20.47
C ASP A 265 14.09 20.60 -19.78
N LYS A 266 13.04 20.10 -20.43
CA LYS A 266 11.66 20.15 -19.91
C LYS A 266 11.47 19.11 -18.81
N PRO A 267 10.99 19.48 -17.61
CA PRO A 267 10.93 18.58 -16.46
C PRO A 267 10.04 17.35 -16.70
N TRP A 268 8.89 17.50 -17.36
CA TRP A 268 8.00 16.37 -17.67
C TRP A 268 8.65 15.37 -18.62
N GLU A 269 9.37 15.84 -19.64
CA GLU A 269 10.06 14.96 -20.59
C GLU A 269 11.26 14.28 -19.95
N ALA A 270 11.99 14.99 -19.09
CA ALA A 270 13.07 14.44 -18.29
C ALA A 270 12.56 13.32 -17.36
N ALA A 271 11.40 13.52 -16.72
CA ALA A 271 10.74 12.50 -15.88
C ALA A 271 10.38 11.24 -16.68
N TRP A 272 9.81 11.39 -17.88
CA TRP A 272 9.46 10.24 -18.74
C TRP A 272 10.70 9.45 -19.15
N ARG A 273 11.77 10.14 -19.56
CA ARG A 273 13.03 9.52 -19.96
C ARG A 273 13.73 8.83 -18.79
N TYR A 274 13.74 9.46 -17.61
CA TYR A 274 14.27 8.86 -16.40
C TYR A 274 13.46 7.62 -15.97
N THR A 275 12.14 7.64 -16.15
CA THR A 275 11.26 6.49 -15.89
C THR A 275 11.68 5.28 -16.73
N ALA A 276 11.90 5.47 -18.03
CA ALA A 276 12.40 4.42 -18.92
C ALA A 276 13.77 3.91 -18.47
N TYR A 277 14.71 4.83 -18.24
CA TYR A 277 16.07 4.54 -17.79
C TYR A 277 16.10 3.68 -16.51
N ARG A 278 15.41 4.14 -15.45
CA ARG A 278 15.41 3.46 -14.16
C ARG A 278 14.67 2.11 -14.21
N SER A 279 13.60 2.02 -14.99
CA SER A 279 12.89 0.74 -15.20
C SER A 279 13.82 -0.32 -15.81
N VAL A 280 14.57 0.02 -16.86
CA VAL A 280 15.49 -0.92 -17.52
C VAL A 280 16.61 -1.39 -16.58
N GLN A 281 17.16 -0.49 -15.76
CA GLN A 281 18.14 -0.86 -14.73
C GLN A 281 17.57 -1.86 -13.71
N ILE A 282 16.35 -1.60 -13.23
CA ILE A 282 15.65 -2.51 -12.31
C ILE A 282 15.45 -3.87 -12.98
N PHE A 283 15.00 -3.92 -14.24
CA PHE A 283 14.81 -5.17 -14.95
C PHE A 283 16.10 -5.98 -15.05
N HIS A 284 17.23 -5.34 -15.37
CA HIS A 284 18.54 -6.01 -15.40
C HIS A 284 18.92 -6.59 -14.03
N ILE A 285 18.68 -5.88 -12.93
CA ILE A 285 18.96 -6.40 -11.57
C ILE A 285 18.12 -7.65 -11.29
N TRP A 286 16.85 -7.65 -11.67
CA TRP A 286 15.99 -8.83 -11.52
C TRP A 286 16.46 -10.00 -12.39
N GLU A 287 16.84 -9.74 -13.64
CA GLU A 287 17.40 -10.75 -14.54
C GLU A 287 18.69 -11.36 -13.99
N GLU A 288 19.62 -10.55 -13.47
CA GLU A 288 20.84 -11.02 -12.81
C GLU A 288 20.53 -11.95 -11.62
N VAL A 289 19.55 -11.58 -10.80
CA VAL A 289 19.18 -12.38 -9.62
C VAL A 289 18.52 -13.69 -10.02
N PHE A 290 17.62 -13.68 -11.01
CA PHE A 290 16.88 -14.86 -11.42
C PHE A 290 17.73 -15.80 -12.29
N GLY A 291 18.62 -15.26 -13.13
CA GLY A 291 19.41 -15.99 -14.11
C GLY A 291 18.64 -16.31 -15.39
N ASP A 292 17.36 -15.93 -15.46
CA ASP A 292 16.49 -16.00 -16.63
C ASP A 292 15.34 -14.99 -16.51
N VAL A 293 14.57 -14.82 -17.59
CA VAL A 293 13.40 -13.92 -17.68
C VAL A 293 12.07 -14.67 -17.71
N GLN A 294 12.04 -16.01 -17.67
CA GLN A 294 10.84 -16.77 -18.01
C GLN A 294 9.65 -16.44 -17.11
N ARG A 295 9.93 -16.07 -15.86
CA ARG A 295 8.93 -15.72 -14.85
C ARG A 295 8.74 -14.22 -14.67
N LEU A 296 9.57 -13.39 -15.28
CA LEU A 296 9.54 -11.94 -15.13
C LEU A 296 8.64 -11.33 -16.20
N ILE A 297 7.77 -10.42 -15.79
CA ILE A 297 7.01 -9.52 -16.65
C ILE A 297 7.50 -8.11 -16.31
N ARG A 298 8.32 -7.54 -17.17
CA ARG A 298 8.97 -6.24 -17.01
C ARG A 298 8.03 -5.16 -17.52
N VAL A 299 7.52 -4.32 -16.62
CA VAL A 299 6.40 -3.43 -16.92
C VAL A 299 6.85 -1.98 -16.95
N LEU A 300 6.67 -1.31 -18.09
CA LEU A 300 6.89 0.14 -18.18
C LEU A 300 5.63 0.90 -17.73
N PRO A 301 5.72 1.76 -16.70
CA PRO A 301 4.60 2.55 -16.23
C PRO A 301 4.34 3.75 -17.15
N THR A 302 3.08 3.98 -17.50
CA THR A 302 2.65 5.05 -18.41
C THR A 302 1.22 5.53 -18.11
N GLN A 303 0.62 6.31 -19.03
CA GLN A 303 -0.63 7.05 -18.82
C GLN A 303 -1.68 6.71 -19.88
N ALA A 304 -2.84 6.20 -19.47
CA ALA A 304 -3.93 5.79 -20.38
C ALA A 304 -4.37 6.95 -21.29
N ALA A 305 -4.72 8.09 -20.69
CA ALA A 305 -5.31 9.23 -21.38
C ALA A 305 -4.35 9.97 -22.35
N ASN A 306 -3.06 9.61 -22.39
CA ASN A 306 -2.08 10.26 -23.26
C ASN A 306 -1.02 9.27 -23.77
N SER A 307 -1.30 8.65 -24.92
CA SER A 307 -0.38 7.70 -25.59
C SER A 307 0.95 8.31 -26.03
N TYR A 308 1.04 9.64 -26.15
CA TYR A 308 2.31 10.31 -26.43
C TYR A 308 3.34 10.08 -25.31
N VAL A 309 2.90 10.05 -24.04
CA VAL A 309 3.77 9.72 -22.89
C VAL A 309 4.34 8.32 -23.05
N SER A 310 3.49 7.37 -23.43
CA SER A 310 3.85 5.98 -23.63
C SER A 310 4.88 5.83 -24.74
N GLU A 311 4.65 6.48 -25.89
CA GLU A 311 5.61 6.47 -27.00
C GLU A 311 6.97 7.03 -26.59
N ARG A 312 7.00 8.16 -25.86
CA ARG A 312 8.26 8.76 -25.40
C ARG A 312 9.01 7.93 -24.37
N ILE A 313 8.31 7.22 -23.48
CA ILE A 313 8.93 6.32 -22.50
C ILE A 313 9.53 5.11 -23.20
N VAL A 314 8.76 4.43 -24.06
CA VAL A 314 9.22 3.18 -24.67
C VAL A 314 10.36 3.40 -25.66
N GLU A 315 10.37 4.51 -26.42
CA GLU A 315 11.42 4.84 -27.39
C GLU A 315 12.74 5.26 -26.76
N PHE A 316 12.69 5.87 -25.56
CA PHE A 316 13.89 6.41 -24.93
C PHE A 316 14.88 5.28 -24.65
N GLN A 317 16.05 5.38 -25.29
CA GLN A 317 17.10 4.35 -25.25
C GLN A 317 16.58 2.93 -25.58
N GLU A 318 15.57 2.84 -26.44
CA GLU A 318 14.96 1.58 -26.85
C GLU A 318 14.47 0.71 -25.66
N ALA A 319 13.96 1.33 -24.59
CA ALA A 319 13.50 0.65 -23.39
C ALA A 319 12.50 -0.49 -23.66
N TYR A 320 11.72 -0.40 -24.74
CA TYR A 320 10.83 -1.48 -25.19
C TYR A 320 11.53 -2.83 -25.41
N LYS A 321 12.82 -2.86 -25.76
CA LYS A 321 13.57 -4.12 -25.95
C LYS A 321 13.79 -4.89 -24.64
N SER A 322 13.69 -4.20 -23.51
CA SER A 322 13.89 -4.76 -22.16
C SER A 322 12.58 -4.85 -21.38
N ALA A 323 11.43 -4.65 -22.02
CA ALA A 323 10.12 -4.66 -21.37
C ALA A 323 9.18 -5.67 -22.04
N ASP A 324 8.13 -6.07 -21.33
CA ASP A 324 7.15 -7.05 -21.79
C ASP A 324 5.72 -6.48 -21.86
N ALA A 325 5.42 -5.43 -21.09
CA ALA A 325 4.07 -4.87 -20.98
C ALA A 325 4.05 -3.37 -20.62
N LEU A 326 2.93 -2.72 -20.90
CA LEU A 326 2.63 -1.35 -20.44
C LEU A 326 1.62 -1.34 -19.29
N ALA A 327 1.91 -0.55 -18.26
CA ALA A 327 0.93 -0.22 -17.22
C ALA A 327 0.34 1.16 -17.46
N VAL A 328 -0.90 1.19 -17.97
CA VAL A 328 -1.51 2.44 -18.46
C VAL A 328 -2.45 3.10 -17.45
N ALA A 329 -2.87 2.41 -16.38
CA ALA A 329 -3.81 2.92 -15.39
C ALA A 329 -5.09 3.55 -16.01
N PRO A 330 -5.93 2.76 -16.70
CA PRO A 330 -7.16 3.30 -17.27
C PRO A 330 -8.20 3.53 -16.18
N TYR A 331 -8.94 4.63 -16.29
CA TYR A 331 -10.03 4.97 -15.39
C TYR A 331 -11.33 5.12 -16.18
N ILE A 332 -12.44 4.67 -15.60
CA ILE A 332 -13.77 5.13 -15.99
C ILE A 332 -13.97 6.44 -15.23
N SER A 333 -13.71 7.57 -15.89
CA SER A 333 -13.69 8.86 -15.20
C SER A 333 -15.03 9.60 -15.31
N LEU A 334 -15.51 10.09 -14.17
CA LEU A 334 -16.48 11.19 -14.09
C LEU A 334 -15.81 12.38 -13.40
N ASN A 335 -14.66 12.81 -13.93
CA ASN A 335 -13.89 13.92 -13.39
C ASN A 335 -14.47 15.24 -13.90
N ILE A 336 -15.48 15.76 -13.21
CA ILE A 336 -16.24 16.92 -13.63
C ILE A 336 -15.63 18.20 -13.06
N SER A 337 -15.19 19.08 -13.95
CA SER A 337 -14.70 20.41 -13.57
C SER A 337 -15.87 21.37 -13.29
N PRO A 338 -15.72 22.34 -12.37
CA PRO A 338 -16.66 23.47 -12.25
C PRO A 338 -16.86 24.24 -13.56
N SER A 339 -15.85 24.27 -14.43
CA SER A 339 -15.89 24.88 -15.77
C SER A 339 -16.11 23.87 -16.90
N GLY A 340 -16.43 22.62 -16.57
CA GLY A 340 -16.61 21.53 -17.53
C GLY A 340 -17.90 21.63 -18.32
N ASN A 341 -18.06 20.73 -19.29
CA ASN A 341 -19.35 20.48 -19.94
C ASN A 341 -19.58 18.96 -20.00
N PRO A 342 -20.50 18.39 -19.20
CA PRO A 342 -21.31 19.07 -18.18
C PRO A 342 -20.44 19.61 -17.03
N ASN A 343 -20.92 20.65 -16.33
CA ASN A 343 -20.21 21.21 -15.17
C ASN A 343 -20.65 20.53 -13.86
N ALA A 344 -19.91 20.80 -12.77
CA ALA A 344 -20.13 20.15 -11.48
C ALA A 344 -21.53 20.40 -10.91
N ASP A 345 -22.06 21.64 -11.03
CA ASP A 345 -23.38 22.00 -10.53
C ASP A 345 -24.49 21.25 -11.29
N GLU A 346 -24.33 21.09 -12.60
CA GLU A 346 -25.26 20.30 -13.40
C GLU A 346 -25.22 18.83 -12.99
N VAL A 347 -24.03 18.23 -12.92
CA VAL A 347 -23.87 16.80 -12.58
C VAL A 347 -24.39 16.49 -11.18
N ALA A 348 -24.24 17.43 -10.23
CA ALA A 348 -24.78 17.27 -8.87
C ALA A 348 -26.32 17.14 -8.83
N THR A 349 -27.02 17.58 -9.88
CA THR A 349 -28.48 17.44 -10.01
C THR A 349 -28.93 16.19 -10.76
N TRP A 350 -27.99 15.39 -11.28
CA TRP A 350 -28.32 14.21 -12.07
C TRP A 350 -29.00 13.13 -11.23
N THR A 351 -29.99 12.46 -11.84
CA THR A 351 -30.52 11.22 -11.30
C THR A 351 -29.48 10.10 -11.46
N MET A 352 -29.60 9.03 -10.67
CA MET A 352 -28.75 7.84 -10.85
C MET A 352 -28.83 7.26 -12.26
N GLU A 353 -30.02 7.29 -12.88
CA GLU A 353 -30.21 6.87 -14.27
C GLU A 353 -29.36 7.70 -15.23
N ARG A 354 -29.34 9.03 -15.07
CA ARG A 354 -28.52 9.92 -15.91
C ARG A 354 -27.02 9.73 -15.67
N VAL A 355 -26.61 9.45 -14.43
CA VAL A 355 -25.22 9.09 -14.11
C VAL A 355 -24.82 7.81 -14.84
N PHE A 356 -25.64 6.76 -14.77
CA PHE A 356 -25.35 5.49 -15.45
C PHE A 356 -25.35 5.64 -16.97
N ASP A 357 -26.31 6.38 -17.53
CA ASP A 357 -26.34 6.69 -18.96
C ASP A 357 -25.06 7.40 -19.41
N TYR A 358 -24.58 8.40 -18.66
CA TYR A 358 -23.32 9.06 -18.99
C TYR A 358 -22.11 8.12 -18.86
N LEU A 359 -22.06 7.28 -17.82
CA LEU A 359 -20.97 6.33 -17.64
C LEU A 359 -20.91 5.33 -18.80
N GLU A 360 -22.06 4.79 -19.22
CA GLU A 360 -22.20 3.80 -20.29
C GLU A 360 -21.93 4.40 -21.67
N ASN A 361 -22.48 5.58 -21.95
CA ASN A 361 -22.48 6.16 -23.30
C ASN A 361 -21.36 7.19 -23.52
N THR A 362 -20.68 7.67 -22.48
CA THR A 362 -19.59 8.66 -22.60
C THR A 362 -18.29 8.20 -21.95
N ALA A 363 -18.28 7.97 -20.63
CA ALA A 363 -17.04 7.74 -19.88
C ALA A 363 -16.36 6.42 -20.25
N LEU A 364 -17.14 5.33 -20.35
CA LEU A 364 -16.64 4.02 -20.75
C LEU A 364 -16.08 4.01 -22.19
N PRO A 365 -16.82 4.49 -23.20
CA PRO A 365 -16.29 4.62 -24.56
C PRO A 365 -15.00 5.45 -24.63
N GLN A 366 -14.92 6.57 -23.92
CA GLN A 366 -13.70 7.39 -23.88
C GLN A 366 -12.51 6.62 -23.29
N SER A 367 -12.72 5.93 -22.16
CA SER A 367 -11.70 5.08 -21.56
C SER A 367 -11.24 3.97 -22.50
N MET A 368 -12.17 3.37 -23.25
CA MET A 368 -11.85 2.38 -24.27
C MET A 368 -10.99 2.94 -25.41
N GLU A 369 -11.25 4.16 -25.87
CA GLU A 369 -10.41 4.80 -26.91
C GLU A 369 -8.98 5.05 -26.40
N TRP A 370 -8.83 5.49 -25.15
CA TRP A 370 -7.51 5.60 -24.53
C TRP A 370 -6.79 4.24 -24.47
N ILE A 371 -7.48 3.17 -24.06
CA ILE A 371 -6.92 1.82 -24.03
C ILE A 371 -6.53 1.34 -25.44
N LYS A 372 -7.34 1.61 -26.46
CA LYS A 372 -7.02 1.26 -27.86
C LYS A 372 -5.78 1.99 -28.35
N ALA A 373 -5.64 3.28 -28.06
CA ALA A 373 -4.47 4.06 -28.42
C ALA A 373 -3.19 3.51 -27.75
N GLN A 374 -3.30 3.12 -26.48
CA GLN A 374 -2.20 2.45 -25.77
C GLN A 374 -1.84 1.10 -26.39
N LYS A 375 -2.86 0.32 -26.75
CA LYS A 375 -2.66 -0.98 -27.40
C LYS A 375 -1.94 -0.85 -28.74
N GLN A 376 -2.22 0.20 -29.51
CA GLN A 376 -1.48 0.49 -30.76
C GLN A 376 0.01 0.77 -30.50
N ILE A 377 0.35 1.52 -29.44
CA ILE A 377 1.74 1.73 -29.04
C ILE A 377 2.38 0.41 -28.61
N ALA A 378 1.70 -0.38 -27.80
CA ALA A 378 2.19 -1.69 -27.36
C ALA A 378 2.48 -2.61 -28.57
N ASP A 379 1.54 -2.72 -29.51
CA ASP A 379 1.69 -3.53 -30.73
C ASP A 379 2.85 -3.05 -31.62
N LYS A 380 2.99 -1.73 -31.78
CA LYS A 380 4.09 -1.13 -32.55
C LYS A 380 5.47 -1.55 -32.03
N TYR A 381 5.59 -1.75 -30.71
CA TYR A 381 6.85 -2.06 -30.03
C TYR A 381 6.96 -3.50 -29.51
N GLY A 382 5.99 -4.37 -29.82
CA GLY A 382 5.99 -5.78 -29.39
C GLY A 382 5.72 -6.01 -27.91
N LEU A 383 5.07 -5.05 -27.24
CA LEU A 383 4.68 -5.11 -25.82
C LEU A 383 3.22 -5.59 -25.68
N LYS A 384 2.87 -6.04 -24.47
CA LYS A 384 1.49 -6.42 -24.11
C LYS A 384 0.69 -5.28 -23.49
#